data_AF-K2DM23-F1
#
_entry.id   AF-K2DM23-F1
#
_cell.length_a   1.000
_cell.length_b   1.000
_cell.length_c   1.000
_cell.angle_alpha   90.00
_cell.angle_beta   90.00
_cell.angle_gamma   90.00
#
_symmetry.space_group_name_H-M   'P 1'
#
loop_
_entity.id
_entity.type
_entity.pdbx_description
1 polymer ?
#
loop_
_entity_poly.entity_id
_entity_poly.type
_entity_poly.pdbx_seq_one_letter_code
_entity_poly.pdbx_strand_id
1 'polypeptide(L)'
;MYIILTEMGHLSLSLLIGYACFKIFRRISGFVPALLSGFFVDFDHLIDYFIHKGLSFDVSNFISGRHYHETNTSYIFFHSWELVLFLGVLTYYSKKKYIWCPLVLGLTFHLLWDYLTNPVHWYTYFFTARYLLGFALDKLFVF
;
A
#
# COMPACT_ATOMS: atom_id res chain seq x y z
N MET A 1 -15.63 -6.56 9.10
CA MET A 1 -16.04 -5.18 9.46
C MET A 1 -14.85 -4.21 9.46
N TYR A 2 -13.62 -4.66 9.72
CA TYR A 2 -12.41 -3.80 9.66
C TYR A 2 -12.01 -3.37 8.24
N ILE A 3 -12.11 -4.24 7.22
CA ILE A 3 -11.61 -3.93 5.87
C ILE A 3 -12.22 -2.65 5.27
N ILE A 4 -13.55 -2.51 5.29
CA ILE A 4 -14.22 -1.30 4.72
C ILE A 4 -13.73 -0.04 5.42
N LEU A 5 -13.53 -0.08 6.74
CA LEU A 5 -13.05 1.07 7.49
C LEU A 5 -11.59 1.40 7.15
N THR A 6 -10.75 0.38 7.00
CA THR A 6 -9.36 0.51 6.56
C THR A 6 -9.28 1.17 5.18
N GLU A 7 -10.02 0.63 4.20
CA GLU A 7 -10.12 1.18 2.84
C GLU A 7 -10.64 2.61 2.80
N MET A 8 -11.66 2.92 3.61
CA MET A 8 -12.18 4.30 3.73
C MET A 8 -11.12 5.25 4.30
N GLY A 9 -10.27 4.77 5.22
CA GLY A 9 -9.12 5.51 5.74
C GLY A 9 -8.09 5.80 4.65
N HIS A 10 -7.69 4.78 3.88
CA HIS A 10 -6.78 4.94 2.74
C HIS A 10 -7.30 5.96 1.71
N LEU A 11 -8.57 5.84 1.33
CA LEU A 11 -9.21 6.80 0.41
C LEU A 11 -9.22 8.22 0.98
N SER A 12 -9.64 8.37 2.24
CA SER A 12 -9.74 9.68 2.90
C SER A 12 -8.38 10.36 3.02
N LEU A 13 -7.36 9.63 3.49
CA LEU A 13 -5.98 10.13 3.58
C LEU A 13 -5.44 10.50 2.20
N SER A 14 -5.66 9.66 1.19
CA SER A 14 -5.23 9.94 -0.19
C SER A 14 -5.85 11.23 -0.75
N LEU A 15 -7.14 11.47 -0.51
CA LEU A 15 -7.82 12.70 -0.92
C LEU A 15 -7.29 13.93 -0.15
N LEU A 16 -7.02 13.80 1.15
CA LEU A 16 -6.43 14.86 1.96
C LEU A 16 -5.02 15.21 1.49
N ILE A 17 -4.19 14.22 1.17
CA ILE A 17 -2.85 14.41 0.60
C ILE A 17 -2.96 15.08 -0.79
N GLY A 18 -3.85 14.60 -1.65
CA GLY A 18 -4.12 15.23 -2.95
C GLY A 18 -4.49 16.71 -2.81
N TYR A 19 -5.35 17.03 -1.85
CA TYR A 19 -5.74 18.42 -1.53
C TYR A 19 -4.56 19.24 -0.99
N ALA A 20 -3.76 18.71 -0.06
CA ALA A 20 -2.59 19.39 0.47
C ALA A 20 -1.57 19.70 -0.64
N CYS A 21 -1.28 18.73 -1.50
CA CYS A 21 -0.41 18.92 -2.66
C CYS A 21 -1.00 19.93 -3.67
N PHE A 22 -2.32 19.94 -3.87
CA PHE A 22 -2.98 20.96 -4.70
C PHE A 22 -2.77 22.37 -4.14
N LYS A 23 -2.84 22.56 -2.82
CA LYS A 23 -2.61 23.88 -2.20
C LYS A 23 -1.17 24.39 -2.41
N ILE A 24 -0.20 23.49 -2.40
CA ILE A 24 1.23 23.80 -2.58
C ILE A 24 1.56 24.03 -4.06
N PHE A 25 1.24 23.08 -4.93
CA PHE A 25 1.66 23.09 -6.33
C PHE A 25 0.66 23.74 -7.29
N ARG A 26 -0.58 23.98 -6.84
CA ARG A 26 -1.69 24.52 -7.65
C ARG A 26 -1.98 23.68 -8.90
N ARG A 27 -1.82 22.35 -8.79
CA ARG A 27 -2.09 21.38 -9.85
C ARG A 27 -3.08 20.33 -9.35
N ILE A 28 -4.26 20.29 -9.96
CA ILE A 28 -5.29 19.27 -9.65
C ILE A 28 -4.81 17.86 -10.01
N SER A 29 -3.85 17.75 -10.94
CA SER A 29 -3.24 16.47 -11.29
C SER A 29 -2.55 15.77 -10.13
N GLY A 30 -2.30 16.43 -8.98
CA GLY A 30 -1.72 15.82 -7.78
C GLY A 30 -2.63 14.83 -7.05
N PHE A 31 -3.95 14.90 -7.26
CA PHE A 31 -4.89 13.93 -6.69
C PHE A 31 -4.71 12.51 -7.25
N VAL A 32 -4.45 12.40 -8.56
CA VAL A 32 -4.23 11.11 -9.23
C VAL A 32 -3.06 10.33 -8.61
N PRO A 33 -1.83 10.86 -8.52
CA PRO A 33 -0.72 10.17 -7.87
C PRO A 33 -0.97 9.89 -6.39
N ALA A 34 -1.65 10.79 -5.66
CA ALA A 34 -2.00 10.53 -4.26
C ALA A 34 -2.93 9.30 -4.14
N LEU A 35 -3.97 9.21 -4.96
CA LEU A 35 -4.87 8.06 -5.01
C LEU A 35 -4.18 6.79 -5.51
N LEU A 36 -3.33 6.90 -6.52
CA LEU A 36 -2.61 5.75 -7.07
C LEU A 36 -1.72 5.05 -6.03
N SER A 37 -1.03 5.85 -5.22
CA SER A 37 -0.07 5.34 -4.23
C SER A 37 -0.68 5.12 -2.84
N GLY A 38 -1.78 5.79 -2.52
CA GLY A 38 -2.38 5.74 -1.19
C GLY A 38 -3.64 4.91 -1.06
N PHE A 39 -4.36 4.65 -2.16
CA PHE A 39 -5.59 3.86 -2.17
C PHE A 39 -5.53 2.71 -3.17
N PHE A 40 -5.07 2.96 -4.40
CA PHE A 40 -4.96 1.89 -5.40
C PHE A 40 -3.72 1.01 -5.22
N VAL A 41 -2.87 1.29 -4.23
CA VAL A 41 -1.71 0.43 -3.93
C VAL A 41 -2.15 -0.96 -3.46
N ASP A 42 -3.30 -1.05 -2.77
CA ASP A 42 -3.95 -2.29 -2.34
C ASP A 42 -4.32 -3.23 -3.49
N PHE A 43 -4.30 -2.76 -4.73
CA PHE A 43 -4.49 -3.65 -5.88
C PHE A 43 -3.33 -4.64 -6.04
N ASP A 44 -2.20 -4.47 -5.35
CA ASP A 44 -1.17 -5.52 -5.30
C ASP A 44 -1.63 -6.78 -4.55
N HIS A 45 -2.62 -6.70 -3.66
CA HIS A 45 -3.24 -7.88 -3.05
C HIS A 45 -3.91 -8.79 -4.09
N LEU A 46 -4.35 -8.23 -5.23
CA LEU A 46 -4.83 -9.05 -6.35
C LEU A 46 -3.70 -9.89 -6.95
N ILE A 47 -2.47 -9.37 -6.96
CA ILE A 47 -1.29 -10.10 -7.43
C ILE A 47 -1.06 -11.31 -6.51
N ASP A 48 -1.07 -11.10 -5.20
CA ASP A 48 -0.97 -12.18 -4.19
C ASP A 48 -2.07 -13.22 -4.41
N TYR A 49 -3.32 -12.77 -4.55
CA TYR A 49 -4.45 -13.65 -4.83
C TYR A 49 -4.21 -14.50 -6.09
N PHE A 50 -3.80 -13.90 -7.21
CA PHE A 50 -3.57 -14.62 -8.46
C PHE A 50 -2.35 -15.54 -8.39
N ILE A 51 -1.33 -15.22 -7.57
CA ILE A 51 -0.20 -16.13 -7.30
C ILE A 51 -0.71 -17.38 -6.57
N HIS A 52 -1.61 -17.22 -5.59
CA HIS A 52 -2.08 -18.35 -4.76
C HIS A 52 -3.22 -19.15 -5.41
N LYS A 53 -4.15 -18.49 -6.09
CA LYS A 53 -5.38 -19.11 -6.63
C LYS A 53 -5.35 -19.33 -8.14
N GLY A 54 -4.30 -18.87 -8.83
CA GLY A 54 -4.29 -18.80 -10.29
C GLY A 54 -5.36 -17.84 -10.82
N LEU A 55 -5.70 -17.92 -12.10
CA LEU A 55 -6.58 -16.95 -12.79
C LEU A 55 -8.08 -17.05 -12.43
N SER A 56 -8.47 -17.95 -11.51
CA SER A 56 -9.86 -18.09 -11.06
C SER A 56 -10.17 -17.05 -9.99
N PHE A 57 -10.95 -16.02 -10.34
CA PHE A 57 -11.29 -14.94 -9.43
C PHE A 57 -12.58 -15.22 -8.65
N ASP A 58 -12.45 -15.42 -7.34
CA ASP A 58 -13.54 -15.52 -6.38
C ASP A 58 -13.48 -14.30 -5.45
N VAL A 59 -14.43 -13.39 -5.64
CA VAL A 59 -14.57 -12.15 -4.86
C VAL A 59 -14.74 -12.43 -3.36
N SER A 60 -15.51 -13.48 -3.01
CA SER A 60 -15.74 -13.84 -1.61
C SER A 60 -14.46 -14.35 -0.95
N ASN A 61 -13.67 -15.15 -1.67
CA ASN A 61 -12.36 -15.59 -1.18
C ASN A 61 -11.39 -14.41 -1.03
N PHE A 62 -11.32 -13.54 -2.05
CA PHE A 62 -10.45 -12.37 -2.04
C PHE A 62 -10.73 -11.44 -0.85
N ILE A 63 -11.98 -10.99 -0.70
CA ILE A 63 -12.38 -10.07 0.38
C ILE A 63 -12.20 -10.72 1.77
N SER A 64 -12.35 -12.05 1.86
CA SER A 64 -12.16 -12.75 3.13
C SER A 64 -10.69 -12.89 3.55
N GLY A 65 -9.72 -12.66 2.65
CA GLY A 65 -8.30 -12.88 2.93
C GLY A 65 -7.90 -14.34 3.14
N ARG A 66 -8.80 -15.31 2.94
CA ARG A 66 -8.55 -16.74 3.23
C ARG A 66 -7.35 -17.31 2.47
N HIS A 67 -7.10 -16.84 1.26
CA HIS A 67 -5.95 -17.26 0.44
C HIS A 67 -4.60 -17.07 1.14
N TYR A 68 -4.44 -16.04 1.99
CA TYR A 68 -3.22 -15.82 2.77
C TYR A 68 -2.95 -16.94 3.78
N HIS A 69 -4.00 -17.45 4.43
CA HIS A 69 -3.88 -18.54 5.40
C HIS A 69 -3.66 -19.90 4.76
N GLU A 70 -4.13 -20.10 3.54
CA GLU A 70 -3.94 -21.37 2.81
C GLU A 70 -2.49 -21.57 2.38
N THR A 71 -1.79 -20.50 2.01
CA THR A 71 -0.39 -20.56 1.56
C THR A 71 0.59 -20.13 2.62
N ASN A 72 0.12 -19.52 3.71
CA ASN A 72 0.91 -18.91 4.77
C ASN A 72 1.97 -17.92 4.24
N THR A 73 1.65 -17.20 3.15
CA THR A 73 2.57 -16.23 2.54
C THR A 73 1.87 -14.93 2.18
N SER A 74 2.57 -13.81 2.31
CA SER A 74 2.08 -12.47 1.91
C SER A 74 3.23 -11.67 1.27
N TYR A 75 3.07 -11.36 -0.02
CA TYR A 75 4.08 -10.67 -0.82
C TYR A 75 3.89 -9.16 -0.82
N ILE A 76 2.66 -8.67 -1.11
CA ILE A 76 2.27 -7.25 -1.06
C ILE A 76 3.37 -6.29 -1.58
N PHE A 77 3.80 -6.51 -2.83
CA PHE A 77 5.02 -5.95 -3.40
C PHE A 77 5.16 -4.43 -3.27
N PHE A 78 4.07 -3.68 -3.40
CA PHE A 78 4.11 -2.22 -3.39
C PHE A 78 4.04 -1.61 -2.01
N HIS A 79 3.65 -2.39 -0.99
CA HIS A 79 3.65 -2.00 0.41
C HIS A 79 5.08 -2.00 0.99
N SER A 80 5.92 -1.06 0.56
CA SER A 80 7.32 -1.02 1.00
C SER A 80 7.86 0.37 1.29
N TRP A 81 8.56 0.49 2.43
CA TRP A 81 9.34 1.69 2.77
C TRP A 81 10.50 1.91 1.78
N GLU A 82 11.03 0.85 1.18
CA GLU A 82 12.01 0.95 0.11
C GLU A 82 11.43 1.68 -1.12
N LEU A 83 10.17 1.40 -1.49
CA LEU A 83 9.49 2.14 -2.56
C LEU A 83 9.24 3.59 -2.17
N VAL A 84 8.86 3.88 -0.92
CA VAL A 84 8.75 5.26 -0.41
C VAL A 84 10.07 6.01 -0.56
N LEU A 85 11.19 5.41 -0.14
CA LEU A 85 12.52 6.01 -0.26
C LEU A 85 12.90 6.26 -1.72
N PHE A 86 12.67 5.28 -2.59
CA PHE A 86 12.92 5.41 -4.03
C PHE A 86 12.13 6.56 -4.65
N LEU A 87 10.82 6.64 -4.37
CA LEU A 87 9.96 7.74 -4.82
C LEU A 87 10.40 9.10 -4.23
N GLY A 88 10.92 9.11 -2.99
CA GLY A 88 11.50 10.29 -2.34
C GLY A 88 12.71 10.82 -3.09
N VAL A 89 13.63 9.92 -3.48
CA VAL A 89 14.80 10.25 -4.31
C VAL A 89 14.35 10.82 -5.67
N LEU A 90 13.37 10.19 -6.33
CA LEU A 90 12.81 10.72 -7.59
C LEU A 90 12.17 12.09 -7.41
N THR A 91 11.50 12.33 -6.28
CA THR A 91 10.93 13.65 -5.95
C THR A 91 12.00 14.73 -5.84
N TYR A 92 13.14 14.42 -5.22
CA TYR A 92 14.23 15.35 -5.03
C TYR A 92 14.83 15.81 -6.38
N TYR A 93 15.11 14.86 -7.28
CA TYR A 93 15.74 15.15 -8.56
C TYR A 93 14.78 15.62 -9.66
N SER A 94 13.47 15.35 -9.53
CA SER A 94 12.52 15.68 -10.59
C SER A 94 12.05 17.14 -10.57
N LYS A 95 11.91 17.72 -11.77
CA LYS A 95 11.18 18.99 -11.96
C LYS A 95 9.66 18.84 -11.78
N LYS A 96 9.13 17.61 -11.84
CA LYS A 96 7.69 17.31 -11.72
C LYS A 96 7.29 16.98 -10.27
N LYS A 97 7.72 17.79 -9.30
CA LYS A 97 7.43 17.58 -7.87
C LYS A 97 5.93 17.43 -7.57
N TYR A 98 5.09 18.09 -8.36
CA TYR A 98 3.63 17.98 -8.28
C TYR A 98 3.06 16.59 -8.61
N ILE A 99 3.88 15.67 -9.15
CA ILE A 99 3.52 14.26 -9.37
C ILE A 99 4.15 13.40 -8.28
N TRP A 100 5.46 13.53 -8.06
CA TRP A 100 6.21 12.63 -7.18
C TRP A 100 5.94 12.87 -5.70
N CYS A 101 5.77 14.12 -5.27
CA CYS A 101 5.46 14.43 -3.88
C CYS A 101 4.14 13.77 -3.41
N PRO A 102 3.02 13.87 -4.17
CA PRO A 102 1.82 13.12 -3.83
C PRO A 102 1.98 11.59 -3.86
N LEU A 103 2.83 11.03 -4.74
CA LEU A 103 3.12 9.57 -4.72
C LEU A 103 3.81 9.14 -3.41
N VAL A 104 4.81 9.91 -2.98
CA VAL A 104 5.54 9.63 -1.73
C VAL A 104 4.60 9.74 -0.53
N LEU A 105 3.85 10.83 -0.45
CA LEU A 105 2.96 11.09 0.68
C LEU A 105 1.80 10.11 0.71
N GLY A 106 1.19 9.79 -0.44
CA GLY A 106 0.12 8.81 -0.53
C GLY A 106 0.56 7.45 0.02
N LEU A 107 1.67 6.91 -0.48
CA LEU A 107 2.20 5.63 0.01
C LEU A 107 2.63 5.69 1.48
N THR A 108 3.26 6.78 1.91
CA THR A 108 3.68 6.95 3.31
C THR A 108 2.48 6.88 4.25
N PHE A 109 1.43 7.66 3.97
CA PHE A 109 0.24 7.68 4.83
C PHE A 109 -0.58 6.40 4.74
N HIS A 110 -0.56 5.73 3.59
CA HIS A 110 -1.11 4.40 3.45
C HIS A 110 -0.41 3.41 4.40
N LEU A 111 0.92 3.29 4.35
CA LEU A 111 1.68 2.37 5.21
C LEU A 111 1.51 2.69 6.71
N LEU A 112 1.44 3.98 7.06
CA LEU A 112 1.19 4.39 8.44
C LEU A 112 -0.21 4.00 8.91
N TRP A 113 -1.22 4.17 8.07
CA TRP A 113 -2.60 3.73 8.38
C TRP A 113 -2.68 2.22 8.57
N ASP A 114 -1.92 1.51 7.74
CA ASP A 114 -1.77 0.07 7.79
C ASP A 114 -1.18 -0.41 9.13
N TYR A 115 -0.11 0.22 9.63
CA TYR A 115 0.42 -0.05 10.97
C TYR A 115 -0.58 0.20 12.11
N LEU A 116 -1.53 1.12 11.90
CA LEU A 116 -2.53 1.47 12.93
C LEU A 116 -3.74 0.54 12.91
N THR A 117 -4.06 -0.04 11.76
CA THR A 117 -5.30 -0.80 11.57
C THR A 117 -5.08 -2.31 11.46
N ASN A 118 -3.86 -2.74 11.17
CA ASN A 118 -3.50 -4.15 11.06
C ASN A 118 -2.56 -4.59 12.19
N PRO A 119 -2.70 -5.83 12.70
CA PRO A 119 -1.80 -6.37 13.70
C PRO A 119 -0.52 -6.86 13.02
N VAL A 120 0.34 -5.93 12.60
CA VAL A 120 1.60 -6.22 11.90
C VAL A 120 2.82 -5.99 12.79
N HIS A 121 3.90 -6.71 12.53
CA HIS A 121 5.19 -6.35 13.08
C HIS A 121 5.74 -5.06 12.43
N TRP A 122 6.57 -4.32 13.16
CA TRP A 122 7.14 -3.04 12.69
C TRP A 122 7.97 -3.16 11.39
N TYR A 123 8.44 -4.36 11.06
CA TYR A 123 9.25 -4.62 9.86
C TYR A 123 8.42 -5.12 8.67
N THR A 124 7.11 -5.33 8.82
CA THR A 124 6.28 -6.01 7.81
C THR A 124 6.27 -5.30 6.47
N TYR A 125 6.25 -3.97 6.46
CA TYR A 125 6.28 -3.19 5.21
C TYR A 125 7.69 -2.81 4.77
N PHE A 126 8.70 -3.60 5.14
CA PHE A 126 9.99 -3.59 4.46
C PHE A 126 10.03 -4.79 3.52
N PHE A 127 10.19 -4.54 2.21
CA PHE A 127 10.28 -5.61 1.23
C PHE A 127 11.47 -6.54 1.54
N THR A 128 12.59 -5.96 1.94
CA THR A 128 13.79 -6.72 2.32
C THR A 128 13.53 -7.63 3.52
N ALA A 129 12.82 -7.13 4.54
CA ALA A 129 12.49 -7.94 5.72
C ALA A 129 11.57 -9.11 5.35
N ARG A 130 10.53 -8.85 4.55
CA ARG A 130 9.64 -9.92 4.03
C ARG A 130 10.41 -10.96 3.25
N TYR A 131 11.29 -10.54 2.33
CA TYR A 131 12.12 -11.45 1.56
C TYR A 131 13.00 -12.33 2.45
N LEU A 132 13.68 -11.75 3.45
CA LEU A 132 14.54 -12.48 4.39
C LEU A 132 13.74 -13.45 5.28
N LEU A 133 12.48 -13.15 5.56
CA LEU A 133 11.57 -14.02 6.32
C LEU A 133 10.84 -15.03 5.43
N GLY A 134 11.10 -15.03 4.12
CA GLY A 134 10.47 -15.93 3.15
C GLY A 134 9.00 -15.61 2.87
N PHE A 135 8.58 -14.36 3.09
CA PHE A 135 7.20 -13.90 2.98
C PHE A 135 6.21 -14.60 3.92
N ALA A 136 6.70 -15.30 4.95
CA ALA A 136 5.89 -16.12 5.85
C ALA A 136 4.90 -15.27 6.67
N LEU A 137 3.60 -15.50 6.47
CA LEU A 137 2.52 -14.68 7.04
C LEU A 137 2.58 -14.62 8.58
N ASP A 138 2.83 -15.77 9.21
CA ASP A 138 2.97 -15.95 10.67
C ASP A 138 4.15 -15.18 11.29
N LYS A 139 5.13 -14.76 10.48
CA LYS A 139 6.25 -13.93 10.92
C LYS A 139 6.03 -12.43 10.67
N LEU A 140 5.00 -12.08 9.91
CA LEU A 140 4.70 -10.71 9.47
C LEU A 140 3.51 -10.12 10.23
N PHE A 141 2.57 -10.96 10.64
CA PHE A 141 1.35 -10.56 11.34
C PHE A 141 1.27 -11.22 12.72
N VAL A 142 0.75 -10.47 13.69
CA VAL A 142 0.53 -10.90 15.07
C VAL A 142 -0.88 -11.45 15.18
N PHE A 143 -1.01 -12.78 15.14
CA PHE A 143 -2.28 -13.49 15.33
C PHE A 143 -2.43 -14.01 16.76
#